data_AF-A0A1V5WQZ7-F1
#
_entry.id   AF-A0A1V5WQZ7-F1
#
_cell.length_a   1.000
_cell.length_b   1.000
_cell.length_c   1.000
_cell.angle_alpha   90.00
_cell.angle_beta   90.00
_cell.angle_gamma   90.00
#
_symmetry.space_group_name_H-M   'P 1'
#
loop_
_entity.id
_entity.type
_entity.pdbx_description
1 polymer ?
#
loop_
_entity_poly.entity_id
_entity_poly.type
_entity_poly.pdbx_seq_one_letter_code
_entity_poly.pdbx_strand_id
1 'polypeptide(L)'
;MLDEKIQNRILKILNELASTPRKGVHNWRALHISDFKDGDVQYNFNYLVDQRIIKKEKKNGSDYFRISSKGIDSLAGTGSNAVAGKTGKQFNELFKKLETRLKEIARVASDATQFKDIIDKAKKNNPYVSYKEDIIWDMYGLRNVFSHGDREKYIAEVNTLAFEELNTILKNIENPPTVGEVFRKEMFTATLEDNVYPVLKTMKVDIYTHVPVYDSEHKFVGVLNESTVLNWLVANLVDGKANFSKKQLKHFDRSFLHTDENRCEFVAKGYDIFSVQQMFDQHMFSGKRLGCVIITETGDRDEEPIGIVTAWDLPEIRKHL
;
A
#
# COMPACT_ATOMS: atom_id res chain seq x y z
N MET A 1 -7.05 -5.42 -18.43
CA MET A 1 -6.65 -4.66 -19.63
C MET A 1 -7.77 -4.78 -20.64
N LEU A 2 -8.18 -3.68 -21.28
CA LEU A 2 -9.06 -3.73 -22.44
C LEU A 2 -8.35 -4.53 -23.54
N ASP A 3 -9.02 -5.50 -24.14
CA ASP A 3 -8.56 -6.06 -25.40
C ASP A 3 -8.73 -4.97 -26.48
N GLU A 4 -7.64 -4.59 -27.13
CA GLU A 4 -7.59 -3.52 -28.12
C GLU A 4 -8.58 -3.77 -29.28
N LYS A 5 -8.82 -5.04 -29.62
CA LYS A 5 -9.79 -5.47 -30.64
C LYS A 5 -11.22 -5.21 -30.17
N ILE A 6 -11.51 -5.42 -28.88
CA ILE A 6 -12.83 -5.12 -28.28
C ILE A 6 -13.05 -3.62 -28.23
N GLN A 7 -12.04 -2.83 -27.81
CA GLN A 7 -12.12 -1.38 -27.77
C GLN A 7 -12.36 -0.79 -29.17
N ASN A 8 -11.61 -1.26 -30.17
CA ASN A 8 -11.79 -0.87 -31.57
C ASN A 8 -13.17 -1.27 -32.11
N ARG A 9 -13.70 -2.43 -31.70
CA ARG A 9 -15.04 -2.88 -32.10
C ARG A 9 -16.15 -2.03 -31.46
N ILE A 10 -16.02 -1.67 -30.18
CA ILE A 10 -16.94 -0.75 -29.48
C ILE A 10 -16.92 0.62 -30.17
N LEU A 11 -15.74 1.17 -30.43
CA LEU A 11 -15.59 2.46 -31.12
C LEU A 11 -16.18 2.44 -32.53
N LYS A 12 -16.00 1.36 -33.28
CA LYS A 12 -16.60 1.21 -34.61
C LYS A 12 -18.13 1.23 -34.55
N ILE A 13 -18.74 0.46 -33.65
CA ILE A 13 -20.21 0.42 -33.48
C ILE A 13 -20.73 1.78 -33.02
N LEU A 14 -20.04 2.45 -32.10
CA LEU A 14 -20.40 3.79 -31.64
C LEU A 14 -20.32 4.85 -32.76
N ASN A 15 -19.34 4.75 -33.66
CA ASN A 15 -19.21 5.63 -34.83
C ASN A 15 -20.26 5.34 -35.92
N GLU A 16 -20.60 4.08 -36.16
CA GLU A 16 -21.71 3.71 -37.07
C GLU A 16 -23.05 4.23 -36.53
N LEU A 17 -23.28 4.08 -35.23
CA LEU A 17 -24.39 4.70 -34.54
C LEU A 17 -24.34 6.23 -34.65
N ALA A 18 -23.16 6.86 -34.57
CA ALA A 18 -22.97 8.30 -34.76
C ALA A 18 -23.50 8.81 -36.10
N SER A 19 -23.24 8.05 -37.16
CA SER A 19 -23.51 8.39 -38.56
C SER A 19 -24.95 8.16 -39.05
N THR A 20 -25.81 7.50 -38.25
CA THR A 20 -27.22 7.27 -38.62
C THR A 20 -28.12 8.42 -38.14
N PRO A 21 -28.82 9.14 -39.04
CA PRO A 21 -29.67 10.27 -38.68
C PRO A 21 -31.04 9.80 -38.18
N ARG A 22 -31.59 10.38 -37.11
CA ARG A 22 -33.05 10.36 -36.87
C ARG A 22 -33.61 11.42 -35.92
N LYS A 23 -34.87 11.76 -36.23
CA LYS A 23 -35.76 12.77 -35.64
C LYS A 23 -36.22 12.39 -34.22
N GLY A 24 -36.16 13.34 -33.28
CA GLY A 24 -36.79 13.24 -31.94
C GLY A 24 -35.95 13.86 -30.81
N VAL A 25 -36.60 14.36 -29.76
CA VAL A 25 -36.08 15.33 -28.75
C VAL A 25 -35.19 14.71 -27.64
N HIS A 26 -34.91 13.40 -27.68
CA HIS A 26 -34.07 12.75 -26.65
C HIS A 26 -32.77 12.17 -27.24
N ASN A 27 -31.69 12.92 -27.04
CA ASN A 27 -30.30 12.71 -27.47
C ASN A 27 -29.58 11.53 -26.76
N TRP A 28 -30.16 10.33 -26.79
CA TRP A 28 -29.54 9.13 -26.20
C TRP A 28 -29.58 7.96 -27.18
N ARG A 29 -28.41 7.37 -27.49
CA ARG A 29 -28.32 6.12 -28.27
C ARG A 29 -28.16 4.94 -27.32
N ALA A 30 -28.95 3.88 -27.50
CA ALA A 30 -28.93 2.68 -26.66
C ALA A 30 -28.10 1.58 -27.32
N LEU A 31 -27.17 0.99 -26.56
CA LEU A 31 -26.32 -0.12 -26.98
C LEU A 31 -26.82 -1.40 -26.28
N HIS A 32 -27.09 -2.45 -27.06
CA HIS A 32 -27.56 -3.73 -26.53
C HIS A 32 -26.39 -4.70 -26.33
N ILE A 33 -26.33 -5.36 -25.18
CA ILE A 33 -25.19 -6.21 -24.79
C ILE A 33 -25.08 -7.49 -25.63
N SER A 34 -26.17 -7.98 -26.22
CA SER A 34 -26.18 -9.26 -26.97
C SER A 34 -25.27 -9.30 -28.20
N ASP A 35 -24.71 -8.15 -28.62
CA ASP A 35 -23.78 -8.04 -29.74
C ASP A 35 -22.32 -8.38 -29.34
N PHE A 36 -22.07 -8.59 -28.04
CA PHE A 36 -20.77 -8.89 -27.45
C PHE A 36 -20.85 -10.20 -26.64
N LYS A 37 -19.79 -11.00 -26.63
CA LYS A 37 -19.77 -12.27 -25.87
C LYS A 37 -19.59 -11.96 -24.37
N ASP A 38 -20.18 -12.78 -23.50
CA ASP A 38 -20.34 -12.52 -22.05
C ASP A 38 -19.04 -12.18 -21.27
N GLY A 39 -17.87 -12.59 -21.77
CA GLY A 39 -16.57 -12.27 -21.15
C GLY A 39 -16.04 -10.86 -21.42
N ASP A 40 -16.55 -10.18 -22.46
CA ASP A 40 -15.95 -8.96 -23.03
C ASP A 40 -16.51 -7.65 -22.43
N VAL A 41 -17.62 -7.75 -21.68
CA VAL A 41 -18.54 -6.61 -21.45
C VAL A 41 -18.44 -6.03 -20.05
N GLN A 42 -18.25 -6.84 -19.00
CA GLN A 42 -18.49 -6.36 -17.64
C GLN A 42 -17.46 -5.33 -17.15
N TYR A 43 -16.17 -5.54 -17.42
CA TYR A 43 -15.10 -4.66 -16.93
C TYR A 43 -15.03 -3.34 -17.72
N ASN A 44 -15.25 -3.41 -19.04
CA ASN A 44 -15.05 -2.29 -19.96
C ASN A 44 -16.20 -1.27 -19.87
N PHE A 45 -17.43 -1.74 -19.69
CA PHE A 45 -18.59 -0.86 -19.56
C PHE A 45 -18.65 -0.20 -18.18
N ASN A 46 -18.23 -0.88 -17.12
CA ASN A 46 -18.16 -0.29 -15.78
C ASN A 46 -17.17 0.89 -15.74
N TYR A 47 -15.98 0.76 -16.34
CA TYR A 47 -15.04 1.88 -16.46
C TYR A 47 -15.65 3.09 -17.19
N LEU A 48 -16.34 2.86 -18.31
CA LEU A 48 -16.99 3.96 -19.05
C LEU A 48 -18.19 4.57 -18.29
N VAL A 49 -18.85 3.79 -17.43
CA VAL A 49 -19.87 4.29 -16.49
C VAL A 49 -19.23 5.14 -15.39
N ASP A 50 -18.11 4.72 -14.83
CA ASP A 50 -17.37 5.45 -13.79
C ASP A 50 -16.86 6.80 -14.32
N GLN A 51 -16.42 6.84 -15.59
CA GLN A 51 -16.06 8.06 -16.31
C GLN A 51 -17.28 8.90 -16.75
N ARG A 52 -18.51 8.45 -16.45
CA ARG A 52 -19.80 9.09 -16.83
C ARG A 52 -20.00 9.30 -18.34
N ILE A 53 -19.31 8.51 -19.15
CA ILE A 53 -19.38 8.58 -20.62
C ILE A 53 -20.63 7.84 -21.10
N ILE A 54 -20.95 6.72 -20.47
CA ILE A 54 -22.17 5.94 -20.70
C ILE A 54 -22.93 5.72 -19.39
N LYS A 55 -24.22 5.45 -19.46
CA LYS A 55 -25.07 5.16 -18.30
C LYS A 55 -25.62 3.75 -18.41
N LYS A 56 -25.46 2.95 -17.35
CA LYS A 56 -26.08 1.63 -17.22
C LYS A 56 -27.55 1.76 -16.81
N GLU A 57 -28.45 1.08 -17.51
CA GLU A 57 -29.88 1.00 -17.19
C GLU A 57 -30.33 -0.46 -17.28
N LYS A 58 -31.22 -0.91 -16.39
CA LYS A 58 -31.86 -2.23 -16.51
C LYS A 58 -33.23 -2.07 -17.17
N LYS A 59 -33.51 -2.89 -18.19
CA LYS A 59 -34.83 -2.95 -18.84
C LYS A 59 -35.19 -4.40 -19.11
N ASN A 60 -36.38 -4.82 -18.69
CA ASN A 60 -36.89 -6.19 -18.87
C ASN A 60 -35.92 -7.30 -18.45
N GLY A 61 -35.16 -7.08 -17.36
CA GLY A 61 -34.20 -8.06 -16.84
C GLY A 61 -32.82 -8.06 -17.52
N SER A 62 -32.62 -7.27 -18.57
CA SER A 62 -31.34 -7.13 -19.28
C SER A 62 -30.67 -5.78 -19.00
N ASP A 63 -29.34 -5.79 -18.98
CA ASP A 63 -28.52 -4.59 -18.84
C ASP A 63 -28.43 -3.88 -20.21
N TYR A 64 -28.73 -2.58 -20.23
CA TYR A 64 -28.60 -1.67 -21.36
C TYR A 64 -27.62 -0.56 -21.01
N PHE A 65 -26.90 -0.04 -21.99
CA PHE A 65 -26.09 1.16 -21.82
C PHE A 65 -26.54 2.26 -22.76
N ARG A 66 -26.67 3.48 -22.24
CA ARG A 66 -27.01 4.67 -23.01
C ARG A 66 -25.84 5.63 -23.05
N ILE A 67 -25.51 6.09 -24.24
CA ILE A 67 -24.52 7.14 -24.47
C ILE A 67 -25.23 8.42 -24.90
N SER A 68 -24.86 9.55 -24.30
CA SER A 68 -25.40 10.87 -24.67
C SER A 68 -24.71 11.40 -25.93
N SER A 69 -25.35 12.28 -26.69
CA SER A 69 -24.68 12.93 -27.84
C SER A 69 -23.36 13.61 -27.45
N LYS A 70 -23.28 14.22 -26.26
CA LYS A 70 -22.04 14.80 -25.71
C LYS A 70 -20.98 13.75 -25.38
N GLY A 71 -21.39 12.55 -24.94
CA GLY A 71 -20.50 11.40 -24.74
C GLY A 71 -20.00 10.83 -26.08
N ILE A 72 -20.85 10.82 -27.11
CA ILE A 72 -20.47 10.48 -28.49
C ILE A 72 -19.48 11.51 -29.02
N ASP A 73 -19.71 12.81 -28.83
CA ASP A 73 -18.78 13.87 -29.26
C ASP A 73 -17.45 13.81 -28.49
N SER A 74 -17.46 13.40 -27.23
CA SER A 74 -16.24 13.12 -26.46
C SER A 74 -15.47 11.90 -26.99
N LEU A 75 -16.16 10.94 -27.61
CA LEU A 75 -15.58 9.72 -28.19
C LEU A 75 -15.21 9.86 -29.68
N ALA A 76 -15.92 10.72 -30.42
CA ALA A 76 -15.66 11.07 -31.81
C ALA A 76 -14.61 12.20 -31.90
N GLY A 77 -14.61 13.13 -30.95
CA GLY A 77 -13.56 14.11 -30.74
C GLY A 77 -12.22 13.46 -30.42
N THR A 78 -12.20 12.28 -29.79
CA THR A 78 -11.01 11.43 -29.63
C THR A 78 -10.61 10.66 -30.90
N GLY A 79 -11.45 10.66 -31.95
CA GLY A 79 -11.16 10.08 -33.25
C GLY A 79 -10.56 11.06 -34.27
N SER A 80 -10.57 12.38 -34.00
CA SER A 80 -9.94 13.40 -34.85
C SER A 80 -9.05 14.40 -34.11
N ASN A 81 -9.10 14.44 -32.79
CA ASN A 81 -7.94 14.79 -31.98
C ASN A 81 -7.45 13.49 -31.39
N ALA A 82 -6.17 13.16 -31.62
CA ALA A 82 -5.49 12.10 -30.90
C ALA A 82 -5.95 12.13 -29.44
N VAL A 83 -6.54 11.04 -28.94
CA VAL A 83 -6.43 10.74 -27.51
C VAL A 83 -4.98 11.03 -27.20
N ALA A 84 -4.69 12.04 -26.37
CA ALA A 84 -3.33 12.40 -26.05
C ALA A 84 -2.76 11.24 -25.22
N GLY A 85 -2.38 10.17 -25.92
CA GLY A 85 -1.70 9.01 -25.40
C GLY A 85 -0.45 9.54 -24.73
N LYS A 86 -0.25 9.14 -23.48
CA LYS A 86 0.89 9.61 -22.72
C LYS A 86 2.16 9.24 -23.51
N THR A 87 2.89 10.25 -23.97
CA THR A 87 4.00 10.10 -24.92
C THR A 87 5.27 9.63 -24.23
N GLY A 88 6.21 9.06 -25.01
CA GLY A 88 7.56 8.75 -24.50
C GLY A 88 8.26 9.98 -23.88
N LYS A 89 7.98 11.18 -24.39
CA LYS A 89 8.45 12.44 -23.80
C LYS A 89 7.92 12.65 -22.38
N GLN A 90 6.60 12.48 -22.17
CA GLN A 90 5.99 12.62 -20.84
C GLN A 90 6.53 11.56 -19.86
N PHE A 91 6.80 10.34 -20.34
CA PHE A 91 7.43 9.30 -19.52
C PHE A 91 8.82 9.73 -19.07
N ASN A 92 9.66 10.22 -19.99
CA ASN A 92 11.01 10.69 -19.68
C ASN A 92 11.01 11.87 -18.70
N GLU A 93 10.05 12.78 -18.82
CA GLU A 93 9.89 13.90 -17.88
C GLU A 93 9.56 13.41 -16.46
N LEU A 94 8.65 12.44 -16.32
CA LEU A 94 8.36 11.83 -15.02
C LEU A 94 9.53 11.01 -14.49
N PHE A 95 10.21 10.25 -15.35
CA PHE A 95 11.36 9.46 -14.95
C PHE A 95 12.50 10.37 -14.47
N LYS A 96 12.71 11.53 -15.11
CA LYS A 96 13.68 12.53 -14.66
C LYS A 96 13.37 13.05 -13.25
N LYS A 97 12.08 13.19 -12.88
CA LYS A 97 11.70 13.50 -11.49
C LYS A 97 12.10 12.39 -10.54
N LEU A 98 11.84 11.13 -10.90
CA LEU A 98 12.25 9.97 -10.09
C LEU A 98 13.78 9.94 -9.93
N GLU A 99 14.54 10.10 -11.01
CA GLU A 99 16.00 10.13 -10.99
C GLU A 99 16.54 11.24 -10.07
N THR A 100 15.90 12.42 -10.07
CA THR A 100 16.25 13.53 -9.17
C THR A 100 16.04 13.13 -7.71
N ARG A 101 14.89 12.54 -7.36
CA ARG A 101 14.62 12.05 -6.01
C ARG A 101 15.57 10.94 -5.58
N LEU A 102 15.89 10.02 -6.48
CA LEU A 102 16.85 8.95 -6.21
C LEU A 102 18.26 9.51 -5.95
N LYS A 103 18.70 10.55 -6.66
CA LYS A 103 19.96 11.25 -6.39
C LYS A 103 19.97 11.91 -5.00
N GLU A 104 18.87 12.56 -4.62
CA GLU A 104 18.69 13.16 -3.29
C GLU A 104 18.80 12.10 -2.19
N ILE A 105 18.08 11.00 -2.32
CA ILE A 105 18.13 9.85 -1.38
C ILE A 105 19.53 9.25 -1.33
N ALA A 106 20.17 9.06 -2.48
CA ALA A 106 21.53 8.53 -2.60
C ALA A 106 22.61 9.49 -2.07
N ARG A 107 22.26 10.76 -1.79
CA ARG A 107 23.18 11.84 -1.38
C ARG A 107 24.32 12.03 -2.38
N VAL A 108 24.01 12.02 -3.67
CA VAL A 108 24.97 12.26 -4.76
C VAL A 108 24.64 13.55 -5.50
N ALA A 109 25.65 14.39 -5.72
CA ALA A 109 25.49 15.70 -6.34
C ALA A 109 25.94 15.77 -7.81
N SER A 110 26.70 14.77 -8.28
CA SER A 110 27.29 14.79 -9.63
C SER A 110 26.34 14.20 -10.67
N ASP A 111 26.06 14.96 -11.71
CA ASP A 111 25.28 14.52 -12.87
C ASP A 111 25.98 13.45 -13.72
N ALA A 112 27.30 13.26 -13.54
CA ALA A 112 28.05 12.20 -14.20
C ALA A 112 27.94 10.84 -13.47
N THR A 113 27.21 10.77 -12.35
CA THR A 113 27.06 9.53 -11.58
C THR A 113 26.23 8.53 -12.38
N GLN A 114 26.72 7.29 -12.51
CA GLN A 114 25.98 6.26 -13.24
C GLN A 114 24.69 5.90 -12.50
N PHE A 115 23.62 5.61 -13.24
CA PHE A 115 22.32 5.26 -12.65
C PHE A 115 22.42 4.07 -11.68
N LYS A 116 23.29 3.10 -11.97
CA LYS A 116 23.59 1.98 -11.08
C LYS A 116 24.07 2.44 -9.70
N ASP A 117 25.04 3.37 -9.66
CA ASP A 117 25.59 3.88 -8.39
C ASP A 117 24.54 4.69 -7.60
N ILE A 118 23.62 5.36 -8.31
CA ILE A 118 22.49 6.06 -7.69
C ILE A 118 21.60 5.04 -6.97
N ILE A 119 21.18 3.97 -7.66
CA ILE A 119 20.31 2.94 -7.08
C ILE A 119 20.98 2.21 -5.92
N ASP A 120 22.24 1.80 -6.08
CA ASP A 120 22.99 1.06 -5.04
C ASP A 120 23.14 1.84 -3.74
N LYS A 121 23.20 3.18 -3.82
CA LYS A 121 23.19 4.06 -2.65
C LYS A 121 21.78 4.35 -2.16
N ALA A 122 20.85 4.62 -3.07
CA ALA A 122 19.48 4.99 -2.72
C ALA A 122 18.78 3.87 -1.92
N LYS A 123 18.93 2.60 -2.34
CA LYS A 123 18.31 1.46 -1.65
C LYS A 123 18.83 1.21 -0.23
N LYS A 124 20.06 1.64 0.06
CA LYS A 124 20.63 1.58 1.41
C LYS A 124 20.04 2.66 2.33
N ASN A 125 19.59 3.77 1.75
CA ASN A 125 19.10 4.93 2.49
C ASN A 125 17.56 5.00 2.55
N ASN A 126 16.85 4.25 1.70
CA ASN A 126 15.39 4.25 1.64
C ASN A 126 14.86 2.82 1.40
N PRO A 127 14.12 2.23 2.36
CA PRO A 127 13.59 0.87 2.23
C PRO A 127 12.63 0.69 1.05
N TYR A 128 11.77 1.68 0.77
CA TYR A 128 10.83 1.63 -0.35
C TYR A 128 11.55 1.51 -1.70
N VAL A 129 12.66 2.24 -1.88
CA VAL A 129 13.52 2.09 -3.07
C VAL A 129 14.10 0.68 -3.16
N SER A 130 14.50 0.09 -2.03
CA SER A 130 14.96 -1.31 -2.02
C SER A 130 13.87 -2.29 -2.43
N TYR A 131 12.63 -2.11 -1.98
CA TYR A 131 11.50 -2.98 -2.36
C TYR A 131 11.07 -2.79 -3.82
N LYS A 132 11.35 -1.62 -4.40
CA LYS A 132 11.00 -1.25 -5.79
C LYS A 132 12.17 -1.28 -6.76
N GLU A 133 13.32 -1.85 -6.37
CA GLU A 133 14.53 -1.84 -7.19
C GLU A 133 14.27 -2.41 -8.61
N ASP A 134 13.66 -3.58 -8.70
CA ASP A 134 13.43 -4.27 -9.98
C ASP A 134 12.58 -3.43 -10.94
N ILE A 135 11.47 -2.87 -10.45
CA ILE A 135 10.58 -2.06 -11.28
C ILE A 135 11.22 -0.72 -11.66
N ILE A 136 12.06 -0.13 -10.79
CA ILE A 136 12.81 1.08 -11.14
C ILE A 136 13.80 0.80 -12.28
N TRP A 137 14.44 -0.38 -12.28
CA TRP A 137 15.30 -0.82 -13.37
C TRP A 137 14.52 -1.03 -14.68
N ASP A 138 13.33 -1.61 -14.63
CA ASP A 138 12.44 -1.73 -15.79
C ASP A 138 12.07 -0.35 -16.36
N MET A 139 11.73 0.61 -15.50
CA MET A 139 11.43 1.99 -15.90
C MET A 139 12.65 2.70 -16.51
N TYR A 140 13.86 2.42 -16.01
CA TYR A 140 15.10 2.94 -16.59
C TYR A 140 15.34 2.37 -18.01
N GLY A 141 15.08 1.08 -18.19
CA GLY A 141 15.10 0.43 -19.50
C GLY A 141 14.14 1.10 -20.48
N LEU A 142 12.88 1.31 -20.06
CA LEU A 142 11.88 2.03 -20.85
C LEU A 142 12.36 3.44 -21.20
N ARG A 143 12.88 4.21 -20.24
CA ARG A 143 13.40 5.57 -20.47
C ARG A 143 14.45 5.58 -21.57
N ASN A 144 15.35 4.59 -21.62
CA ASN A 144 16.38 4.50 -22.64
C ASN A 144 15.82 4.20 -24.04
N VAL A 145 14.69 3.51 -24.16
CA VAL A 145 13.97 3.36 -25.44
C VAL A 145 13.48 4.72 -25.96
N PHE A 146 13.08 5.61 -25.05
CA PHE A 146 12.48 6.89 -25.40
C PHE A 146 13.47 8.08 -25.38
N SER A 147 14.75 7.88 -25.01
CA SER A 147 15.71 8.98 -24.79
C SER A 147 16.28 9.61 -26.07
N HIS A 148 16.14 8.95 -27.24
CA HIS A 148 16.56 9.52 -28.52
C HIS A 148 15.43 10.38 -29.11
N GLY A 149 15.49 11.69 -28.86
CA GLY A 149 14.45 12.69 -29.17
C GLY A 149 14.20 13.00 -30.65
N ASP A 150 15.01 12.47 -31.57
CA ASP A 150 14.92 12.76 -33.02
C ASP A 150 14.15 11.70 -33.82
N ARG A 151 13.39 10.83 -33.16
CA ARG A 151 12.52 9.88 -33.87
C ARG A 151 11.12 10.48 -34.01
N GLU A 152 10.68 10.72 -35.25
CA GLU A 152 9.29 11.09 -35.55
C GLU A 152 8.28 10.04 -35.03
N LYS A 153 8.70 8.77 -34.91
CA LYS A 153 7.93 7.67 -34.34
C LYS A 153 8.81 6.76 -33.49
N TYR A 154 8.38 6.47 -32.27
CA TYR A 154 8.99 5.41 -31.46
C TYR A 154 8.54 4.03 -31.95
N ILE A 155 9.41 3.02 -31.78
CA ILE A 155 9.09 1.61 -32.10
C ILE A 155 8.24 0.93 -31.02
N ALA A 156 7.91 1.66 -29.94
CA ALA A 156 7.13 1.20 -28.81
C ALA A 156 6.28 2.36 -28.26
N GLU A 157 5.19 2.03 -27.60
CA GLU A 157 4.37 2.96 -26.83
C GLU A 157 4.52 2.67 -25.33
N VAL A 158 4.44 3.71 -24.50
CA VAL A 158 4.46 3.52 -23.05
C VAL A 158 3.04 3.18 -22.58
N ASN A 159 2.88 1.99 -22.03
CA ASN A 159 1.61 1.55 -21.44
C ASN A 159 1.23 2.47 -20.26
N THR A 160 -0.06 2.75 -20.08
CA THR A 160 -0.61 3.51 -18.94
C THR A 160 -0.16 2.95 -17.59
N LEU A 161 -0.01 1.62 -17.47
CA LEU A 161 0.49 0.96 -16.26
C LEU A 161 1.88 1.45 -15.85
N ALA A 162 2.79 1.71 -16.81
CA ALA A 162 4.12 2.23 -16.50
C ALA A 162 4.05 3.65 -15.91
N PHE A 163 3.12 4.47 -16.40
CA PHE A 163 2.88 5.79 -15.81
C PHE A 163 2.26 5.70 -14.42
N GLU A 164 1.28 4.82 -14.22
CA GLU A 164 0.64 4.63 -12.91
C GLU A 164 1.66 4.16 -11.88
N GLU A 165 2.49 3.17 -12.23
CA GLU A 165 3.53 2.66 -11.36
C GLU A 165 4.60 3.71 -11.03
N LEU A 166 5.09 4.44 -12.05
CA LEU A 166 6.06 5.51 -11.84
C LEU A 166 5.52 6.64 -10.94
N ASN A 167 4.23 7.00 -11.08
CA ASN A 167 3.60 7.98 -10.20
C ASN A 167 3.42 7.44 -8.78
N THR A 168 3.07 6.17 -8.62
CA THR A 168 2.98 5.51 -7.30
C THR A 168 4.33 5.49 -6.60
N ILE A 169 5.40 5.14 -7.32
CA ILE A 169 6.76 5.15 -6.79
C ILE A 169 7.15 6.55 -6.35
N LEU A 170 6.94 7.57 -7.20
CA LEU A 170 7.21 8.97 -6.87
C LEU A 170 6.44 9.40 -5.62
N LYS A 171 5.13 9.12 -5.56
CA LYS A 171 4.28 9.47 -4.43
C LYS A 171 4.81 8.88 -3.12
N ASN A 172 5.16 7.59 -3.11
CA ASN A 172 5.61 6.91 -1.90
C ASN A 172 7.05 7.27 -1.52
N ILE A 173 7.89 7.70 -2.47
CA ILE A 173 9.20 8.29 -2.19
C ILE A 173 9.05 9.67 -1.54
N GLU A 174 8.17 10.52 -2.08
CA GLU A 174 8.02 11.91 -1.64
C GLU A 174 7.20 12.05 -0.34
N ASN A 175 6.18 11.22 -0.20
CA ASN A 175 5.26 11.25 0.94
C ASN A 175 4.80 9.81 1.26
N PRO A 176 5.66 8.99 1.87
CA PRO A 176 5.30 7.64 2.26
C PRO A 176 4.16 7.67 3.29
N PRO A 177 3.24 6.68 3.27
CA PRO A 177 2.26 6.55 4.34
C PRO A 177 2.96 6.38 5.69
N THR A 178 2.40 7.01 6.71
CA THR A 178 2.96 6.94 8.07
C THR A 178 2.30 5.83 8.88
N VAL A 179 3.01 5.30 9.87
CA VAL A 179 2.49 4.28 10.77
C VAL A 179 1.28 4.76 11.56
N GLY A 180 1.22 6.05 11.91
CA GLY A 180 0.09 6.65 12.60
C GLY A 180 -1.14 6.84 11.72
N GLU A 181 -0.99 6.95 10.40
CA GLU A 181 -2.13 6.98 9.47
C GLU A 181 -2.72 5.58 9.25
N VAL A 182 -1.86 4.55 9.19
CA VAL A 182 -2.27 3.19 8.81
C VAL A 182 -2.65 2.32 10.02
N PHE A 183 -1.95 2.46 11.15
CA PHE A 183 -2.02 1.50 12.27
C PHE A 183 -2.46 2.10 13.61
N ARG A 184 -3.02 3.32 13.61
CA ARG A 184 -3.56 3.92 14.83
C ARG A 184 -4.78 3.15 15.31
N LYS A 185 -4.76 2.75 16.59
CA LYS A 185 -5.85 2.04 17.26
C LYS A 185 -5.76 2.23 18.77
N GLU A 186 -6.87 2.00 19.46
CA GLU A 186 -6.87 1.97 20.93
C GLU A 186 -6.01 0.81 21.43
N MET A 187 -5.16 1.09 22.41
CA MET A 187 -4.20 0.15 22.96
C MET A 187 -4.61 -0.25 24.36
N PHE A 188 -4.69 -1.55 24.61
CA PHE A 188 -4.80 -2.07 25.97
C PHE A 188 -3.40 -2.17 26.58
N THR A 189 -3.19 -1.44 27.67
CA THR A 189 -1.96 -1.44 28.46
C THR A 189 -2.23 -2.00 29.86
N ALA A 190 -1.17 -2.41 30.54
CA ALA A 190 -1.24 -2.84 31.93
C ALA A 190 -0.16 -2.16 32.77
N THR A 191 -0.35 -2.19 34.08
CA THR A 191 0.60 -1.70 35.07
C THR A 191 1.12 -2.86 35.92
N LEU A 192 2.27 -2.68 36.56
CA LEU A 192 2.80 -3.67 37.50
C LEU A 192 1.86 -3.97 38.69
N GLU A 193 0.93 -3.06 39.00
CA GLU A 193 -0.05 -3.25 40.06
C GLU A 193 -1.32 -3.98 39.60
N ASP A 194 -1.49 -4.23 38.31
CA ASP A 194 -2.66 -4.95 37.82
C ASP A 194 -2.63 -6.42 38.20
N ASN A 195 -3.82 -6.93 38.53
CA ASN A 195 -4.03 -8.35 38.77
C ASN A 195 -3.88 -9.12 37.46
N VAL A 196 -3.12 -10.20 37.49
CA VAL A 196 -2.77 -10.99 36.30
C VAL A 196 -4.00 -11.60 35.66
N TYR A 197 -4.91 -12.19 36.46
CA TYR A 197 -6.09 -12.87 35.92
C TYR A 197 -7.00 -11.95 35.08
N PRO A 198 -7.39 -10.74 35.53
CA PRO A 198 -8.11 -9.78 34.70
C PRO A 198 -7.37 -9.43 33.40
N VAL A 199 -6.06 -9.13 33.46
CA VAL A 199 -5.26 -8.77 32.27
C VAL A 199 -5.25 -9.92 31.27
N LEU A 200 -4.96 -11.16 31.70
CA LEU A 200 -4.97 -12.34 30.83
C LEU A 200 -6.35 -12.66 30.27
N LYS A 201 -7.42 -12.41 31.05
CA LYS A 201 -8.79 -12.56 30.59
C LYS A 201 -9.11 -11.56 29.48
N THR A 202 -8.76 -10.29 29.66
CA THR A 202 -8.91 -9.25 28.62
C THR A 202 -8.12 -9.63 27.37
N MET A 203 -6.85 -10.01 27.52
CA MET A 203 -6.02 -10.49 26.40
C MET A 203 -6.70 -11.63 25.62
N LYS A 204 -7.32 -12.58 26.32
CA LYS A 204 -7.98 -13.72 25.67
C LYS A 204 -9.29 -13.34 24.98
N VAL A 205 -10.10 -12.48 25.61
CA VAL A 205 -11.43 -12.08 25.10
C VAL A 205 -11.27 -11.15 23.90
N ASP A 206 -10.37 -10.19 23.99
CA ASP A 206 -10.17 -9.14 22.98
C ASP A 206 -9.04 -9.47 21.99
N ILE A 207 -8.42 -10.65 22.15
CA ILE A 207 -7.38 -11.20 21.24
C ILE A 207 -6.13 -10.29 21.20
N TYR A 208 -5.79 -9.68 22.34
CA TYR A 208 -4.52 -8.96 22.47
C TYR A 208 -3.37 -9.94 22.65
N THR A 209 -2.46 -9.95 21.67
CA THR A 209 -1.27 -10.81 21.67
C THR A 209 -0.07 -10.17 22.36
N HIS A 210 -0.06 -8.85 22.48
CA HIS A 210 1.01 -8.05 23.07
C HIS A 210 0.37 -6.92 23.89
N VAL A 211 0.66 -6.89 25.19
CA VAL A 211 0.18 -5.86 26.12
C VAL A 211 1.39 -5.13 26.71
N PRO A 212 1.60 -3.85 26.39
CA PRO A 212 2.64 -3.05 27.02
C PRO A 212 2.39 -2.93 28.53
N VAL A 213 3.45 -3.13 29.32
CA VAL A 213 3.40 -3.04 30.78
C VAL A 213 4.23 -1.86 31.25
N TYR A 214 3.64 -1.02 32.09
CA TYR A 214 4.27 0.16 32.68
C TYR A 214 4.37 0.05 34.21
N ASP A 215 5.28 0.81 34.82
CA ASP A 215 5.30 0.97 36.27
C ASP A 215 4.44 2.15 36.74
N SER A 216 4.47 2.45 38.04
CA SER A 216 3.70 3.54 38.66
C SER A 216 4.10 4.93 38.18
N GLU A 217 5.30 5.09 37.62
CA GLU A 217 5.81 6.34 37.04
C GLU A 217 5.59 6.39 35.51
N HIS A 218 4.79 5.46 34.97
CA HIS A 218 4.54 5.28 33.55
C HIS A 218 5.83 4.99 32.75
N LYS A 219 6.82 4.34 33.38
CA LYS A 219 8.01 3.85 32.68
C LYS A 219 7.72 2.49 32.06
N PHE A 220 8.08 2.34 30.79
CA PHE A 220 7.89 1.08 30.08
C PHE A 220 8.75 0.00 30.72
N VAL A 221 8.10 -1.08 31.15
CA VAL A 221 8.72 -2.24 31.80
C VAL A 221 8.87 -3.40 30.84
N GLY A 222 8.08 -3.50 29.78
CA GLY A 222 8.19 -4.60 28.81
C GLY A 222 6.84 -5.00 28.24
N VAL A 223 6.77 -6.14 27.57
CA VAL A 223 5.55 -6.62 26.93
C VAL A 223 5.10 -7.92 27.56
N LEU A 224 3.84 -7.98 27.97
CA LEU A 224 3.15 -9.20 28.35
C LEU A 224 2.57 -9.85 27.10
N ASN A 225 2.99 -11.09 26.82
CA ASN A 225 2.49 -11.92 25.72
C ASN A 225 2.42 -13.40 26.14
N GLU A 226 2.05 -14.27 25.21
CA GLU A 226 1.93 -15.72 25.46
C GLU A 226 3.23 -16.34 25.99
N SER A 227 4.38 -16.01 25.40
CA SER A 227 5.70 -16.50 25.82
C SER A 227 6.04 -16.07 27.24
N THR A 228 5.73 -14.82 27.62
CA THR A 228 5.90 -14.31 28.99
C THR A 228 5.13 -15.17 29.99
N VAL A 229 3.86 -15.44 29.69
CA VAL A 229 2.97 -16.22 30.56
C VAL A 229 3.44 -17.66 30.68
N LEU A 230 3.86 -18.28 29.57
CA LEU A 230 4.39 -19.64 29.54
C LEU A 230 5.69 -19.76 30.36
N ASN A 231 6.64 -18.84 30.17
CA ASN A 231 7.90 -18.84 30.90
C ASN A 231 7.67 -18.67 32.41
N TRP A 232 6.77 -17.77 32.80
CA TRP A 232 6.39 -17.62 34.21
C TRP A 232 5.74 -18.89 34.75
N LEU A 233 4.84 -19.51 33.99
CA LEU A 233 4.15 -20.73 34.41
C LEU A 233 5.14 -21.86 34.66
N VAL A 234 6.07 -22.10 33.73
CA VAL A 234 7.12 -23.12 33.84
C VAL A 234 8.01 -22.86 35.05
N ALA A 235 8.44 -21.61 35.27
CA ALA A 235 9.29 -21.25 36.41
C ALA A 235 8.60 -21.45 37.78
N ASN A 236 7.27 -21.41 37.83
CA ASN A 236 6.49 -21.48 39.08
C ASN A 236 5.71 -22.79 39.26
N LEU A 237 5.77 -23.70 38.28
CA LEU A 237 5.07 -24.99 38.29
C LEU A 237 5.60 -25.93 39.38
N VAL A 238 6.93 -26.02 39.54
CA VAL A 238 7.59 -26.95 40.47
C VAL A 238 7.31 -26.61 41.94
N ASP A 239 7.04 -25.34 42.24
CA ASP A 239 6.82 -24.84 43.59
C ASP A 239 5.34 -24.89 44.04
N GLY A 240 4.41 -25.33 43.18
CA GLY A 240 2.97 -25.26 43.45
C GLY A 240 2.43 -23.82 43.56
N LYS A 241 3.23 -22.82 43.15
CA LYS A 241 2.92 -21.37 43.22
C LYS A 241 2.31 -20.82 41.93
N ALA A 242 2.10 -21.67 40.93
CA ALA A 242 1.44 -21.37 39.66
C ALA A 242 -0.07 -21.09 39.83
N ASN A 243 -0.40 -20.00 40.54
CA ASN A 243 -1.77 -19.55 40.73
C ASN A 243 -1.90 -18.05 40.38
N PHE A 244 -2.37 -17.78 39.16
CA PHE A 244 -2.59 -16.42 38.66
C PHE A 244 -3.73 -15.66 39.36
N SER A 245 -4.66 -16.36 40.04
CA SER A 245 -5.85 -15.71 40.64
C SER A 245 -5.54 -14.75 41.78
N LYS A 246 -4.35 -14.84 42.38
CA LYS A 246 -3.92 -14.02 43.53
C LYS A 246 -2.61 -13.27 43.26
N LYS A 247 -2.23 -13.10 41.99
CA LYS A 247 -0.96 -12.48 41.60
C LYS A 247 -1.21 -11.19 40.83
N GLN A 248 -0.46 -10.17 41.19
CA GLN A 248 -0.25 -8.96 40.38
C GLN A 248 0.98 -9.12 39.47
N LEU A 249 1.06 -8.31 38.40
CA LEU A 249 2.13 -8.37 37.41
C LEU A 249 3.53 -8.09 38.00
N LYS A 250 3.64 -7.28 39.06
CA LYS A 250 4.91 -7.07 39.78
C LYS A 250 5.56 -8.32 40.36
N HIS A 251 4.80 -9.42 40.50
CA HIS A 251 5.32 -10.70 40.97
C HIS A 251 5.90 -11.56 39.83
N PHE A 252 5.83 -11.09 38.59
CA PHE A 252 6.54 -11.72 37.49
C PHE A 252 8.01 -11.30 37.58
N ASP A 253 8.92 -12.23 37.30
CA ASP A 253 10.29 -11.82 37.02
C ASP A 253 10.26 -10.92 35.78
N ARG A 254 10.76 -9.69 35.93
CA ARG A 254 10.81 -8.70 34.85
C ARG A 254 11.61 -9.20 33.66
N SER A 255 12.54 -10.14 33.87
CA SER A 255 13.29 -10.77 32.77
C SER A 255 12.35 -11.44 31.75
N PHE A 256 11.20 -11.97 32.18
CA PHE A 256 10.22 -12.58 31.30
C PHE A 256 9.45 -11.57 30.44
N LEU A 257 9.43 -10.29 30.81
CA LEU A 257 8.83 -9.22 29.99
C LEU A 257 9.77 -8.74 28.88
N HIS A 258 11.04 -9.16 28.92
CA HIS A 258 12.11 -8.76 28.00
C HIS A 258 12.77 -9.95 27.28
N THR A 259 12.05 -11.05 27.08
CA THR A 259 12.64 -12.18 26.34
C THR A 259 13.00 -11.77 24.90
N ASP A 260 13.89 -12.52 24.25
CA ASP A 260 14.23 -12.29 22.84
C ASP A 260 12.99 -12.35 21.92
N GLU A 261 11.95 -13.09 22.32
CA GLU A 261 10.67 -13.16 21.61
C GLU A 261 9.75 -11.96 21.90
N ASN A 262 9.99 -11.23 22.99
CA ASN A 262 9.25 -10.03 23.40
C ASN A 262 9.91 -8.75 22.92
N ARG A 263 10.91 -8.84 22.02
CA ARG A 263 11.58 -7.66 21.51
C ARG A 263 10.54 -6.73 20.89
N CYS A 264 10.52 -5.52 21.40
CA CYS A 264 9.63 -4.47 20.99
C CYS A 264 10.46 -3.23 20.68
N GLU A 265 10.15 -2.59 19.56
CA GLU A 265 10.73 -1.32 19.16
C GLU A 265 9.65 -0.23 19.22
N PHE A 266 10.07 1.02 19.40
CA PHE A 266 9.16 2.16 19.47
C PHE A 266 9.43 3.13 18.33
N VAL A 267 8.36 3.64 17.72
CA VAL A 267 8.44 4.58 16.60
C VAL A 267 7.44 5.71 16.78
N ALA A 268 7.80 6.89 16.29
CA ALA A 268 6.90 8.03 16.25
C ALA A 268 5.77 7.77 15.25
N LYS A 269 4.61 8.40 15.47
CA LYS A 269 3.46 8.30 14.55
C LYS A 269 3.78 8.66 13.10
N GLY A 270 4.75 9.55 12.89
CA GLY A 270 5.19 10.01 11.57
C GLY A 270 6.22 9.10 10.89
N TYR A 271 6.62 8.00 11.53
CA TYR A 271 7.56 7.05 10.95
C TYR A 271 6.93 6.36 9.73
N ASP A 272 7.72 6.09 8.69
CA ASP A 272 7.18 5.52 7.46
C ASP A 272 6.93 4.01 7.58
N ILE A 273 5.89 3.51 6.93
CA ILE A 273 5.51 2.09 7.01
C ILE A 273 6.57 1.16 6.39
N PHE A 274 7.37 1.63 5.43
CA PHE A 274 8.35 0.80 4.74
C PHE A 274 9.58 0.53 5.61
N SER A 275 9.98 1.51 6.43
CA SER A 275 11.00 1.34 7.47
C SER A 275 10.53 0.37 8.55
N VAL A 276 9.25 0.35 8.91
CA VAL A 276 8.72 -0.69 9.82
C VAL A 276 8.83 -2.09 9.20
N GLN A 277 8.42 -2.26 7.94
CA GLN A 277 8.63 -3.54 7.23
C GLN A 277 10.11 -3.96 7.25
N GLN A 278 11.03 -3.02 7.00
CA GLN A 278 12.47 -3.29 7.03
C GLN A 278 12.94 -3.73 8.42
N MET A 279 12.41 -3.14 9.51
CA MET A 279 12.76 -3.55 10.88
C MET A 279 12.41 -5.03 11.13
N PHE A 280 11.25 -5.48 10.67
CA PHE A 280 10.87 -6.90 10.76
C PHE A 280 11.77 -7.78 9.90
N ASP A 281 12.04 -7.39 8.65
CA ASP A 281 12.90 -8.13 7.73
C ASP A 281 14.33 -8.28 8.30
N GLN A 282 14.92 -7.21 8.83
CA GLN A 282 16.27 -7.22 9.42
C GLN A 282 16.37 -8.15 10.64
N HIS A 283 15.37 -8.13 11.52
CA HIS A 283 15.34 -9.04 12.66
C HIS A 283 15.29 -10.49 12.19
N MET A 284 14.37 -10.80 11.26
CA MET A 284 14.23 -12.13 10.67
C MET A 284 15.54 -12.62 10.03
N PHE A 285 16.21 -11.78 9.23
CA PHE A 285 17.50 -12.13 8.61
C PHE A 285 18.62 -12.36 9.64
N SER A 286 18.58 -11.69 10.79
CA SER A 286 19.56 -11.89 11.88
C SER A 286 19.28 -13.12 12.76
N GLY A 287 18.27 -13.93 12.42
CA GLY A 287 17.83 -15.06 13.24
C GLY A 287 17.13 -14.64 14.54
N LYS A 288 16.72 -13.38 14.65
CA LYS A 288 16.01 -12.81 15.80
C LYS A 288 14.55 -12.58 15.43
N ARG A 289 13.69 -12.46 16.45
CA ARG A 289 12.28 -12.12 16.26
C ARG A 289 12.02 -10.70 16.75
N LEU A 290 11.38 -9.89 15.93
CA LEU A 290 10.73 -8.66 16.38
C LEU A 290 9.28 -9.03 16.72
N GLY A 291 8.91 -8.94 18.00
CA GLY A 291 7.57 -9.29 18.46
C GLY A 291 6.54 -8.27 17.95
N CYS A 292 6.84 -6.99 18.18
CA CYS A 292 6.00 -5.89 17.73
C CYS A 292 6.77 -4.56 17.62
N VAL A 293 6.16 -3.60 16.95
CA VAL A 293 6.56 -2.19 16.94
C VAL A 293 5.43 -1.38 17.53
N ILE A 294 5.67 -0.70 18.65
CA ILE A 294 4.69 0.16 19.32
C ILE A 294 4.83 1.58 18.76
N ILE A 295 3.69 2.20 18.50
CA ILE A 295 3.60 3.56 17.97
C ILE A 295 3.25 4.48 19.13
N THR A 296 4.06 5.51 19.33
CA THR A 296 3.78 6.62 20.27
C THR A 296 3.80 7.95 19.52
N GLU A 297 3.51 9.06 20.21
CA GLU A 297 3.45 10.37 19.57
C GLU A 297 4.83 10.76 19.03
N THR A 298 5.89 10.54 19.81
CA THR A 298 7.27 10.90 19.46
C THR A 298 8.21 9.71 19.26
N GLY A 299 7.75 8.49 19.55
CA GLY A 299 8.59 7.29 19.53
C GLY A 299 9.28 7.02 20.88
N ASP A 300 9.02 7.84 21.91
CA ASP A 300 9.44 7.53 23.27
C ASP A 300 8.65 6.31 23.78
N ARG A 301 9.35 5.41 24.47
CA ARG A 301 8.81 4.19 25.07
C ARG A 301 7.94 4.47 26.29
N ASP A 302 8.19 5.57 26.98
CA ASP A 302 7.46 5.94 28.20
C ASP A 302 6.23 6.82 27.89
N GLU A 303 5.84 6.94 26.61
CA GLU A 303 4.59 7.59 26.20
C GLU A 303 3.43 6.58 26.09
N GLU A 304 2.21 7.11 26.16
CA GLU A 304 0.99 6.34 25.92
C GLU A 304 1.00 5.80 24.47
N PRO A 305 0.82 4.49 24.27
CA PRO A 305 0.84 3.88 22.95
C PRO A 305 -0.44 4.21 22.19
N ILE A 306 -0.29 4.64 20.94
CA ILE A 306 -1.40 5.01 20.05
C ILE A 306 -1.63 3.98 18.93
N GLY A 307 -0.83 2.92 18.90
CA GLY A 307 -0.93 1.83 17.94
C GLY A 307 0.16 0.80 18.12
N ILE A 308 0.03 -0.30 17.38
CA ILE A 308 1.00 -1.40 17.37
C ILE A 308 0.97 -2.10 16.02
N VAL A 309 2.14 -2.41 15.51
CA VAL A 309 2.37 -3.21 14.30
C VAL A 309 3.00 -4.53 14.71
N THR A 310 2.46 -5.63 14.21
CA THR A 310 2.97 -6.99 14.41
C THR A 310 3.25 -7.65 13.06
N ALA A 311 3.85 -8.84 13.06
CA ALA A 311 4.07 -9.62 11.84
C ALA A 311 2.76 -9.89 11.05
N TRP A 312 1.59 -9.90 11.72
CA TRP A 312 0.28 -10.08 11.08
C TRP A 312 -0.18 -8.86 10.28
N ASP A 313 0.39 -7.70 10.55
CA ASP A 313 0.03 -6.43 9.92
C ASP A 313 0.90 -6.14 8.67
N LEU A 314 1.99 -6.89 8.45
CA LEU A 314 2.86 -6.74 7.28
C LEU A 314 2.15 -6.88 5.92
N PRO A 315 1.14 -7.75 5.75
CA PRO A 315 0.33 -7.78 4.53
C PRO A 315 -0.35 -6.43 4.23
N GLU A 316 -0.72 -5.64 5.24
CA GLU A 316 -1.27 -4.30 5.03
C GLU A 316 -0.21 -3.35 4.47
N ILE A 317 1.00 -3.37 5.02
CA ILE A 317 2.13 -2.58 4.50
C ILE A 317 2.42 -2.94 3.05
N ARG A 318 2.38 -4.24 2.70
CA ARG A 318 2.64 -4.72 1.35
C ARG A 318 1.60 -4.27 0.31
N LYS A 319 0.40 -3.83 0.70
CA LYS A 319 -0.55 -3.20 -0.24
C LYS A 319 -0.05 -1.85 -0.77
N HIS A 320 0.92 -1.23 -0.09
CA HIS A 320 1.56 0.01 -0.50
C HIS A 320 2.88 -0.21 -1.26
N LEU A 321 3.33 -1.46 -1.37
CA LEU A 321 4.46 -1.87 -2.22
C LEU A 321 3.94 -2.17 -3.62
#